data_AF-A0A658NYD6-F1
#
_entry.id   AF-A0A658NYD6-F1
#
_cell.length_a   1.000
_cell.length_b   1.000
_cell.length_c   1.000
_cell.angle_alpha   90.00
_cell.angle_beta   90.00
_cell.angle_gamma   90.00
#
_symmetry.space_group_name_H-M   'P 1'
#
loop_
_entity.id
_entity.type
_entity.pdbx_description
1 polymer ?
#
loop_
_entity_poly.entity_id
_entity_poly.type
_entity_poly.pdbx_seq_one_letter_code
_entity_poly.pdbx_strand_id
1 'polypeptide(L)'
;MVSDNDVIAWYDETFNKPSLFFKKRWPVTLDTSLSTGDYVWASETGADIMDAYFATFNVDCANFDFYKYWPIETFILYAIFTCSRDDDEPQPLTLRMLAESAKAGKWLYD
;
A
#
# COMPACT_ATOMS: atom_id res chain seq x y z
N MET A 1 -21.76 -6.17 -0.92
CA MET A 1 -21.01 -4.93 -0.62
C MET A 1 -19.69 -5.35 -0.03
N VAL A 2 -18.57 -4.76 -0.46
CA VAL A 2 -17.25 -5.08 0.10
C VAL A 2 -17.18 -4.57 1.54
N SER A 3 -16.71 -5.39 2.49
CA SER A 3 -16.53 -4.98 3.88
C SER A 3 -15.06 -4.69 4.17
N ASP A 4 -14.78 -4.02 5.30
CA ASP A 4 -13.40 -3.79 5.77
C ASP A 4 -12.63 -5.11 5.95
N ASN A 5 -13.30 -6.12 6.49
CA ASN A 5 -12.73 -7.46 6.68
C ASN A 5 -12.44 -8.19 5.36
N ASP A 6 -13.19 -7.93 4.29
CA ASP A 6 -12.93 -8.56 2.98
C ASP A 6 -11.57 -8.09 2.44
N VAL A 7 -11.27 -6.79 2.54
CA VAL A 7 -9.99 -6.23 2.09
C VAL A 7 -8.82 -6.69 2.95
N ILE A 8 -8.99 -6.70 4.28
CA ILE A 8 -7.95 -7.20 5.19
C ILE A 8 -7.69 -8.68 4.93
N ALA A 9 -8.74 -9.50 4.82
CA ALA A 9 -8.60 -10.93 4.57
C ALA A 9 -7.89 -11.20 3.24
N TRP A 10 -8.30 -10.51 2.18
CA TRP A 10 -7.66 -10.56 0.86
C TRP A 10 -6.18 -10.17 0.91
N TYR A 11 -5.85 -9.06 1.60
CA TYR A 11 -4.46 -8.65 1.73
C TYR A 11 -3.64 -9.69 2.52
N ASP A 12 -4.21 -10.22 3.60
CA ASP A 12 -3.56 -11.18 4.46
C ASP A 12 -3.27 -12.50 3.74
N GLU A 13 -4.23 -12.96 2.94
CA GLU A 13 -4.11 -14.18 2.16
C GLU A 13 -3.21 -14.03 0.95
N THR A 14 -3.10 -12.86 0.31
CA THR A 14 -2.30 -12.71 -0.91
C THR A 14 -0.86 -12.30 -0.60
N PHE A 15 -0.68 -11.33 0.30
CA PHE A 15 0.59 -10.64 0.50
C PHE A 15 1.20 -10.80 1.90
N ASN A 16 0.40 -11.12 2.93
CA ASN A 16 0.89 -11.34 4.32
C ASN A 16 0.99 -12.83 4.69
N LYS A 17 1.29 -13.72 3.73
CA LYS A 17 1.41 -15.14 4.03
C LYS A 17 2.58 -15.39 4.99
N PRO A 18 2.40 -16.21 6.04
CA PRO A 18 3.50 -16.58 6.92
C PRO A 18 4.49 -17.40 6.10
N SER A 19 5.77 -17.04 6.20
CA SER A 19 6.82 -17.85 5.59
C SER A 19 6.76 -19.27 6.14
N LEU A 20 7.07 -20.27 5.31
CA LEU A 20 7.07 -21.68 5.70
C LEU A 20 7.91 -21.94 6.98
N PHE A 21 8.91 -21.08 7.23
CA PHE A 21 9.79 -21.14 8.39
C PHE A 21 9.33 -20.28 9.59
N PHE A 22 8.54 -19.23 9.36
CA PHE A 22 8.06 -18.30 10.38
C PHE A 22 6.54 -18.31 10.44
N LYS A 23 5.99 -18.96 11.47
CA LYS A 23 4.54 -19.17 11.65
C LYS A 23 3.73 -17.91 11.99
N LYS A 24 4.35 -16.73 12.12
CA LYS A 24 3.65 -15.51 12.51
C LYS A 24 3.37 -14.64 11.29
N ARG A 25 2.10 -14.32 11.09
CA ARG A 25 1.66 -13.20 10.28
C ARG A 25 1.84 -11.91 11.05
N TRP A 26 2.10 -10.83 10.34
CA TRP A 26 2.07 -9.50 10.93
C TRP A 26 0.61 -9.17 11.28
N PRO A 27 0.33 -8.63 12.48
CA PRO A 27 -1.02 -8.20 12.81
C PRO A 27 -1.35 -6.94 12.00
N VAL A 28 -2.08 -7.11 10.90
CA VAL A 28 -2.52 -5.99 10.05
C VAL A 28 -3.89 -5.49 10.50
N THR A 29 -4.08 -4.16 10.42
CA THR A 29 -5.31 -3.46 10.77
C THR A 29 -5.61 -2.41 9.71
N LEU A 30 -6.79 -1.77 9.76
CA LEU A 30 -7.14 -0.73 8.80
C LEU A 30 -6.16 0.46 8.80
N ASP A 31 -5.55 0.76 9.93
CA ASP A 31 -4.59 1.85 10.07
C ASP A 31 -3.16 1.44 9.66
N THR A 32 -2.93 0.17 9.29
CA THR A 32 -1.65 -0.28 8.76
C THR A 32 -1.37 0.39 7.42
N SER A 33 -0.25 1.11 7.34
CA SER A 33 0.26 1.68 6.09
C SER A 33 1.16 0.68 5.37
N LEU A 34 1.07 0.65 4.03
CA LEU A 34 1.87 -0.20 3.14
C LEU A 34 3.11 0.53 2.58
N SER A 35 3.13 1.86 2.64
CA SER A 35 4.19 2.71 2.08
C SER A 35 5.03 3.42 3.14
N THR A 36 4.55 3.49 4.38
CA THR A 36 5.22 4.21 5.49
C THR A 36 5.11 3.46 6.82
N GLY A 37 5.87 3.89 7.84
CA GLY A 37 5.81 3.32 9.19
C GLY A 37 6.60 2.01 9.35
N ASP A 38 6.10 1.10 10.20
CA ASP A 38 6.76 -0.17 10.50
C ASP A 38 6.63 -1.24 9.39
N TYR A 39 5.71 -1.04 8.44
CA TYR A 39 5.30 -2.05 7.45
C TYR A 39 5.39 -1.54 6.01
N VAL A 40 6.61 -1.20 5.59
CA VAL A 40 6.88 -0.62 4.27
C VAL A 40 7.19 -1.71 3.24
N TRP A 41 6.43 -1.72 2.15
CA TRP A 41 6.76 -2.49 0.96
C TRP A 41 7.62 -1.69 -0.01
N ALA A 42 8.51 -2.39 -0.70
CA ALA A 42 9.20 -1.85 -1.87
C ALA A 42 8.18 -1.43 -2.93
N SER A 43 8.50 -0.39 -3.71
CA SER A 43 7.61 0.15 -4.74
C SER A 43 7.17 -0.91 -5.76
N GLU A 44 8.06 -1.84 -6.13
CA GLU A 44 7.72 -2.97 -7.01
C GLU A 44 6.60 -3.84 -6.43
N THR A 45 6.67 -4.19 -5.14
CA THR A 45 5.62 -4.97 -4.46
C THR A 45 4.37 -4.12 -4.22
N GLY A 46 4.53 -2.84 -3.91
CA GLY A 46 3.41 -1.90 -3.79
C GLY A 46 2.59 -1.82 -5.08
N ALA A 47 3.25 -1.78 -6.23
CA ALA A 47 2.58 -1.75 -7.53
C ALA A 47 1.78 -3.05 -7.79
N ASP A 48 2.37 -4.21 -7.48
CA ASP A 48 1.68 -5.52 -7.60
C ASP A 48 0.45 -5.61 -6.68
N ILE A 49 0.58 -5.13 -5.43
CA ILE A 49 -0.55 -5.05 -4.49
C ILE A 49 -1.68 -4.20 -5.07
N MET A 50 -1.37 -3.02 -5.60
CA MET A 50 -2.38 -2.09 -6.11
C MET A 50 -3.06 -2.61 -7.39
N ASP A 51 -2.30 -3.20 -8.32
CA ASP A 51 -2.85 -3.82 -9.52
C ASP A 51 -3.83 -4.95 -9.16
N ALA A 52 -3.40 -5.88 -8.29
CA ALA A 52 -4.24 -6.97 -7.80
C ALA A 52 -5.47 -6.45 -7.05
N TYR A 53 -5.33 -5.38 -6.28
CA TYR A 53 -6.44 -4.73 -5.57
C TYR A 53 -7.49 -4.17 -6.54
N PHE A 54 -7.08 -3.36 -7.53
CA PHE A 54 -8.00 -2.76 -8.49
C PHE A 54 -8.74 -3.84 -9.30
N ALA A 55 -8.03 -4.89 -9.70
CA ALA A 55 -8.62 -6.02 -10.42
C ALA A 55 -9.59 -6.83 -9.54
N THR A 56 -9.23 -7.12 -8.29
CA THR A 56 -10.03 -7.96 -7.39
C THR A 56 -11.34 -7.29 -6.98
N PHE A 57 -11.28 -6.00 -6.62
CA PHE A 57 -12.43 -5.27 -6.10
C PHE A 57 -13.15 -4.42 -7.16
N ASN A 58 -12.71 -4.48 -8.42
CA ASN A 58 -13.25 -3.70 -9.54
C ASN A 58 -13.33 -2.21 -9.18
N VAL A 59 -12.22 -1.67 -8.68
CA VAL A 59 -12.11 -0.27 -8.26
C VAL A 59 -11.55 0.55 -9.42
N ASP A 60 -12.28 1.59 -9.81
CA ASP A 60 -11.80 2.54 -10.81
C ASP A 60 -10.56 3.30 -10.31
N CYS A 61 -9.47 3.22 -11.06
CA CYS A 61 -8.16 3.78 -10.72
C CYS A 61 -7.89 5.16 -11.34
N ALA A 62 -8.90 5.83 -11.94
CA ALA A 62 -8.67 7.01 -12.78
C ALA A 62 -8.01 8.20 -12.06
N ASN A 63 -8.07 8.26 -10.72
CA ASN A 63 -7.44 9.30 -9.90
C ASN A 63 -6.39 8.74 -8.93
N PHE A 64 -5.89 7.53 -9.17
CA PHE A 64 -4.84 6.94 -8.34
C PHE A 64 -3.47 7.38 -8.85
N ASP A 65 -2.76 8.17 -8.04
CA ASP A 65 -1.34 8.45 -8.25
C ASP A 65 -0.48 7.56 -7.34
N PHE A 66 0.29 6.66 -7.95
CA PHE A 66 1.19 5.76 -7.23
C PHE A 66 2.33 6.50 -6.55
N TYR A 67 2.87 7.54 -7.20
CA TYR A 67 4.07 8.24 -6.74
C TYR A 67 3.84 9.10 -5.51
N LYS A 68 2.57 9.40 -5.21
CA LYS A 68 2.14 10.00 -3.94
C LYS A 68 2.47 9.13 -2.72
N TYR A 69 2.44 7.81 -2.90
CA TYR A 69 2.69 6.83 -1.84
C TYR A 69 4.10 6.25 -1.91
N TRP A 70 4.63 6.06 -3.12
CA TRP A 70 6.01 5.63 -3.35
C TRP A 70 6.71 6.64 -4.27
N PRO A 71 7.22 7.75 -3.72
CA PRO A 71 7.96 8.72 -4.50
C PRO A 71 9.16 8.02 -5.14
N ILE A 72 9.53 8.47 -6.35
CA ILE A 72 10.66 7.91 -7.10
C ILE A 72 11.88 8.04 -6.21
N GLU A 73 12.43 6.91 -5.76
CA GLU A 73 13.68 6.89 -5.02
C GLU A 73 14.75 7.53 -5.91
N THR A 74 15.13 8.77 -5.60
CA THR A 74 16.32 9.38 -6.17
C THR A 74 17.50 8.56 -5.68
N PHE A 75 17.90 7.54 -6.45
CA PHE A 75 19.06 6.65 -6.28
C PHE A 75 19.53 6.54 -4.82
N ILE A 76 19.34 5.40 -4.15
CA ILE A 76 19.74 5.18 -2.74
C ILE A 76 21.15 5.71 -2.41
N LEU A 77 22.10 5.71 -3.36
CA LEU A 77 23.43 6.34 -3.24
C LEU A 77 23.40 7.88 -3.09
N TYR A 78 22.50 8.59 -3.76
CA TYR A 78 22.33 10.04 -3.67
C TYR A 78 21.81 10.48 -2.29
N ALA A 79 20.84 9.74 -1.73
CA ALA A 79 20.24 10.03 -0.42
C ALA A 79 21.25 9.93 0.75
N ILE A 80 22.30 9.12 0.64
CA ILE A 80 23.36 9.02 1.67
C ILE A 80 24.28 10.25 1.67
N PHE A 81 24.35 10.99 0.56
CA PHE A 81 25.22 12.15 0.40
C PHE A 81 24.49 13.50 0.59
N THR A 82 23.16 13.54 0.60
CA THR A 82 22.39 14.78 0.74
C THR A 82 21.59 14.80 2.05
N CYS A 83 22.25 15.22 3.13
CA CYS A 83 21.57 15.65 4.37
C CYS A 83 20.92 17.04 4.15
N SER A 84 19.70 17.06 3.59
CA SER A 84 18.77 18.19 3.37
C SER A 84 18.17 18.02 1.97
N ARG A 85 16.90 18.26 1.66
CA ARG A 85 15.78 19.02 2.25
C ARG A 85 14.54 18.62 1.43
N ASP A 86 13.35 18.77 2.00
CA ASP A 86 12.07 19.02 1.30
C ASP A 86 11.96 18.45 -0.13
N ASP A 87 11.65 17.17 -0.29
CA ASP A 87 11.14 16.63 -1.54
C ASP A 87 10.18 15.47 -1.16
N ASP A 88 8.87 15.76 -1.24
CA ASP A 88 7.69 14.93 -0.98
C ASP A 88 7.89 13.70 -0.07
N GLU A 89 7.66 13.88 1.24
CA GLU A 89 7.51 12.73 2.14
C GLU A 89 6.36 11.83 1.64
N PRO A 90 6.59 10.50 1.52
CA PRO A 90 5.57 9.58 1.04
C PRO A 90 4.31 9.68 1.90
N GLN A 91 3.15 9.80 1.26
CA GLN A 91 1.90 9.74 1.98
C GLN A 91 1.61 8.29 2.40
N PRO A 92 0.97 8.08 3.55
CA PRO A 92 0.64 6.73 4.01
C PRO A 92 -0.49 6.14 3.16
N LEU A 93 -0.22 5.06 2.43
CA LEU A 93 -1.26 4.23 1.82
C LEU A 93 -1.75 3.23 2.85
N THR A 94 -2.99 3.35 3.35
CA THR A 94 -3.51 2.49 4.42
C THR A 94 -4.57 1.50 3.94
N LEU A 95 -4.72 0.36 4.63
CA LEU A 95 -5.78 -0.61 4.33
C LEU A 95 -7.18 -0.01 4.46
N ARG A 96 -7.36 1.03 5.29
CA ARG A 96 -8.61 1.83 5.35
C ARG A 96 -8.94 2.48 4.00
N MET A 97 -7.95 3.09 3.34
CA MET A 97 -8.15 3.74 2.05
C MET A 97 -8.58 2.74 0.97
N LEU A 98 -8.00 1.53 1.01
CA LEU A 98 -8.38 0.42 0.14
C LEU A 98 -9.81 -0.06 0.45
N ALA A 99 -10.18 -0.19 1.72
CA ALA A 99 -11.53 -0.61 2.10
C ALA A 99 -12.61 0.40 1.68
N GLU A 100 -12.38 1.69 1.89
CA GLU A 100 -13.33 2.74 1.50
C GLU A 100 -13.46 2.88 -0.01
N SER A 101 -12.34 2.81 -0.74
CA SER A 101 -12.36 2.87 -2.21
C SER A 101 -13.03 1.62 -2.82
N ALA A 102 -12.86 0.44 -2.21
CA ALA A 102 -13.52 -0.80 -2.62
C ALA A 102 -15.03 -0.75 -2.39
N LYS A 103 -15.47 -0.16 -1.26
CA LYS A 103 -16.89 0.09 -0.99
C LYS A 103 -17.51 1.05 -2.01
N ALA A 104 -16.75 2.07 -2.45
CA ALA A 104 -17.19 3.06 -3.40
C ALA A 104 -17.09 2.62 -4.87
N GLY A 105 -16.30 1.58 -5.16
CA GLY A 105 -16.00 1.12 -6.53
C GLY A 105 -15.10 2.06 -7.32
N LYS A 106 -14.45 3.02 -6.66
CA LYS A 106 -13.52 3.98 -7.26
C LYS A 106 -12.54 4.49 -6.21
N TRP A 107 -11.36 4.90 -6.65
CA TRP A 107 -10.39 5.54 -5.79
C TRP A 107 -10.91 6.88 -5.24
N LEU A 108 -10.78 7.10 -3.93
CA LEU A 108 -11.34 8.27 -3.23
C LEU A 108 -10.30 9.32 -2.80
N TYR A 109 -9.01 9.05 -3.03
CA TYR A 109 -7.92 9.79 -2.41
C TYR A 109 -6.97 10.39 -3.45
N ASP A 110 -7.34 11.57 -3.97
CA ASP A 110 -6.51 12.42 -4.83
C ASP A 110 -5.44 13.18 -4.03
#